data_AF-A0A830HJ90-F1
#
_entry.id   AF-A0A830HJ90-F1
#
_cell.length_a   1.000
_cell.length_b   1.000
_cell.length_c   1.000
_cell.angle_alpha   90.00
_cell.angle_beta   90.00
_cell.angle_gamma   90.00
#
_symmetry.space_group_name_H-M   'P 1'
#
loop_
_entity.id
_entity.type
_entity.pdbx_description
1 polymer ?
#
loop_
_entity_poly.entity_id
_entity_poly.type
_entity_poly.pdbx_seq_one_letter_code
_entity_poly.pdbx_strand_id
1 'polypeptide(L)'
;MPTHFNKKANSRAKGGTALKGKGNKAGKKNTAVHKATAIKAVAAKNRTGKAKTLKERRQRKQQAEQLKQTIADMSKAVAMDAWFGTVMGSASENRQRKDVRWWKDDDKQPVWATRVAQTALDAYARLPNTGKPQGKERTALAVFVAHDENDDTVTPVAVGTGTKCMGSLDERGCAGDRVADAHAEIIARRALVRSILDDARRILHDDNDDDNNNSDRRETQASSSSLTLLVRDGTANRKCTLRAGVTLHLYVSCLPCGDASILEHAAATTGAKPLLEASSMPPSAHVVEARDAPAAIGAARRKPGRGFATHCMSCSDKYAKMTLLGVQGSLALAVLSAPIYLDSIVSHAATCFADAAAASLRRAIAERAALRSHVLSPPFVYHAPVCLVAPTPEPPSNVIVGDAASGVSSPALVTSAAPGQRDQTTGQRAPKLCGLSLNWSRVPETRHEVTTGVRGVRAGAGKFDGPVPAKLQSRLCKISMARACVGSVLGGDAEVLPGKKRTADARDGVTYGTLKRTACELCARYHQCWIDIKTKTDGDDDADGGCVQSNPFAAWLVKSPALEDFVVDGGDDVIKKCTTVGSEVK
;
A
#
# COMPACT_ATOMS: atom_id res chain seq x y z
N MET A 1 21.20 16.33 -62.15
CA MET A 1 20.50 17.40 -62.88
C MET A 1 19.35 17.91 -62.01
N PRO A 2 19.35 19.19 -61.56
CA PRO A 2 18.30 19.76 -60.73
C PRO A 2 17.43 20.83 -61.45
N THR A 3 16.16 20.95 -61.04
CA THR A 3 15.21 22.03 -61.37
C THR A 3 14.34 22.26 -60.12
N HIS A 4 14.41 23.31 -59.30
CA HIS A 4 14.86 24.71 -59.43
C HIS A 4 13.82 25.67 -60.03
N PHE A 5 12.89 26.14 -59.18
CA PHE A 5 12.28 27.48 -59.20
C PHE A 5 12.06 27.91 -57.73
N ASN A 6 12.52 29.05 -57.16
CA ASN A 6 12.42 30.49 -57.49
C ASN A 6 10.98 31.06 -57.38
N LYS A 7 10.70 32.21 -56.73
CA LYS A 7 11.55 33.13 -55.90
C LYS A 7 10.71 34.20 -55.14
N LYS A 8 11.41 34.98 -54.28
CA LYS A 8 11.05 36.26 -53.57
C LYS A 8 10.55 36.06 -52.12
N ALA A 9 11.03 36.73 -51.06
CA ALA A 9 11.52 38.12 -50.80
C ALA A 9 10.38 39.17 -50.78
N ASN A 10 10.33 40.18 -49.89
CA ASN A 10 11.27 40.79 -48.91
C ASN A 10 10.41 41.36 -47.70
N SER A 11 10.82 42.09 -46.65
CA SER A 11 12.06 42.67 -46.07
C SER A 11 11.75 43.04 -44.59
N ARG A 12 12.54 42.71 -43.55
CA ARG A 12 13.83 43.30 -43.07
C ARG A 12 13.73 44.64 -42.28
N ALA A 13 13.52 44.58 -40.96
CA ALA A 13 13.98 45.55 -39.92
C ALA A 13 13.91 44.86 -38.53
N LYS A 14 14.98 44.74 -37.74
CA LYS A 14 15.60 45.72 -36.80
C LYS A 14 14.62 46.25 -35.72
N GLY A 15 14.89 46.13 -34.40
CA GLY A 15 15.96 45.41 -33.69
C GLY A 15 16.18 45.91 -32.25
N GLY A 16 16.76 45.07 -31.37
CA GLY A 16 17.04 45.41 -29.94
C GLY A 16 15.80 45.31 -29.02
N THR A 17 15.92 45.14 -27.70
CA THR A 17 17.08 44.82 -26.82
C THR A 17 16.57 43.97 -25.63
N ALA A 18 17.43 43.15 -25.04
CA ALA A 18 17.04 42.25 -23.94
C ALA A 18 16.95 42.95 -22.58
N LEU A 19 16.09 42.43 -21.68
CA LEU A 19 16.24 42.58 -20.22
C LEU A 19 15.55 41.41 -19.49
N LYS A 20 16.13 40.93 -18.38
CA LYS A 20 15.58 39.84 -17.56
C LYS A 20 14.55 40.39 -16.57
N GLY A 21 13.37 39.76 -16.47
CA GLY A 21 12.39 40.01 -15.42
C GLY A 21 12.19 38.79 -14.51
N LYS A 22 12.30 38.96 -13.19
CA LYS A 22 11.92 37.91 -12.21
C LYS A 22 10.38 37.88 -12.09
N GLY A 23 9.79 36.67 -12.02
CA GLY A 23 8.34 36.49 -11.90
C GLY A 23 7.79 36.82 -10.50
N ASN A 24 6.48 36.65 -10.29
CA ASN A 24 5.90 36.84 -8.95
C ASN A 24 4.65 36.00 -8.65
N LYS A 25 4.60 35.37 -7.47
CA LYS A 25 3.41 34.70 -6.92
C LYS A 25 2.64 35.69 -6.02
N ALA A 26 1.62 36.37 -6.56
CA ALA A 26 0.93 37.47 -5.83
C ALA A 26 -0.62 37.35 -5.73
N GLY A 27 -1.20 36.20 -6.07
CA GLY A 27 -2.65 36.06 -6.30
C GLY A 27 -3.61 36.26 -5.11
N LYS A 28 -3.15 36.20 -3.84
CA LYS A 28 -4.04 36.27 -2.65
C LYS A 28 -3.86 37.47 -1.71
N LYS A 29 -2.83 38.33 -1.88
CA LYS A 29 -2.66 39.54 -1.03
C LYS A 29 -3.36 40.79 -1.57
N ASN A 30 -3.63 40.88 -2.87
CA ASN A 30 -4.25 42.09 -3.45
C ASN A 30 -5.71 42.31 -3.04
N THR A 31 -6.49 41.27 -2.76
CA THR A 31 -7.93 41.40 -2.49
C THR A 31 -8.27 42.20 -1.23
N ALA A 32 -7.50 42.02 -0.15
CA ALA A 32 -7.66 42.80 1.08
C ALA A 32 -7.25 44.27 0.88
N VAL A 33 -6.11 44.52 0.22
CA VAL A 33 -5.62 45.87 -0.08
C VAL A 33 -6.57 46.61 -1.01
N HIS A 34 -7.08 45.97 -2.06
CA HIS A 34 -8.06 46.57 -2.97
C HIS A 34 -9.39 46.88 -2.26
N LYS A 35 -9.88 46.02 -1.36
CA LYS A 35 -11.07 46.33 -0.53
C LYS A 35 -10.83 47.56 0.35
N ALA A 36 -9.69 47.64 1.04
CA ALA A 36 -9.35 48.81 1.87
C ALA A 36 -9.22 50.11 1.07
N THR A 37 -8.62 50.06 -0.14
CA THR A 37 -8.51 51.21 -1.04
C THR A 37 -9.88 51.63 -1.60
N ALA A 38 -10.75 50.69 -1.97
CA ALA A 38 -12.11 50.97 -2.42
C ALA A 38 -12.95 51.64 -1.32
N ILE A 39 -12.86 51.17 -0.07
CA ILE A 39 -13.53 51.77 1.10
C ILE A 39 -13.05 53.22 1.31
N LYS A 40 -11.73 53.47 1.24
CA LYS A 40 -11.18 54.84 1.32
C LYS A 40 -11.67 55.75 0.19
N ALA A 41 -11.81 55.23 -1.04
CA ALA A 41 -12.34 55.98 -2.18
C ALA A 41 -13.84 56.34 -2.02
N VAL A 42 -14.66 55.44 -1.48
CA VAL A 42 -16.07 55.71 -1.15
C VAL A 42 -16.19 56.75 -0.04
N ALA A 43 -15.39 56.65 1.02
CA ALA A 43 -15.32 57.64 2.09
C ALA A 43 -14.91 59.03 1.60
N ALA A 44 -13.98 59.10 0.63
CA ALA A 44 -13.58 60.36 -0.01
C ALA A 44 -14.71 60.99 -0.84
N LYS A 45 -15.40 60.21 -1.69
CA LYS A 45 -16.56 60.70 -2.47
C LYS A 45 -17.69 61.25 -1.58
N ASN A 46 -17.91 60.65 -0.40
CA ASN A 46 -18.93 61.14 0.53
C ASN A 46 -18.59 62.48 1.22
N ARG A 47 -17.32 62.94 1.17
CA ARG A 47 -16.92 64.24 1.74
C ARG A 47 -17.12 65.45 0.81
N THR A 48 -17.16 65.26 -0.52
CA THR A 48 -17.05 66.38 -1.48
C THR A 48 -18.37 66.90 -2.04
N GLY A 49 -19.41 66.06 -2.15
CA GLY A 49 -20.70 66.49 -2.71
C GLY A 49 -21.62 67.17 -1.70
N LYS A 50 -22.07 68.41 -1.94
CA LYS A 50 -23.16 69.04 -1.16
C LYS A 50 -24.48 68.29 -1.41
N ALA A 51 -25.08 67.74 -0.35
CA ALA A 51 -26.44 67.17 -0.41
C ALA A 51 -27.49 68.29 -0.50
N LYS A 52 -28.52 68.11 -1.33
CA LYS A 52 -29.57 69.12 -1.57
C LYS A 52 -30.83 68.91 -0.73
N THR A 53 -31.12 67.69 -0.27
CA THR A 53 -32.35 67.41 0.51
C THR A 53 -32.08 66.90 1.94
N LEU A 54 -33.07 67.06 2.82
CA LEU A 54 -33.03 66.56 4.20
C LEU A 54 -32.99 65.01 4.23
N LYS A 55 -33.60 64.35 3.25
CA LYS A 55 -33.63 62.88 3.11
C LYS A 55 -32.23 62.34 2.81
N GLU A 56 -31.51 62.94 1.85
CA GLU A 56 -30.09 62.64 1.58
C GLU A 56 -29.21 62.84 2.82
N ARG A 57 -29.42 63.93 3.58
CA ARG A 57 -28.68 64.20 4.83
C ARG A 57 -28.88 63.10 5.87
N ARG A 58 -30.10 62.56 6.04
CA ARG A 58 -30.37 61.42 6.93
C ARG A 58 -29.72 60.13 6.43
N GLN A 59 -29.89 59.81 5.15
CA GLN A 59 -29.35 58.58 4.54
C GLN A 59 -27.81 58.53 4.58
N ARG A 60 -27.13 59.66 4.33
CA ARG A 60 -25.68 59.76 4.46
C ARG A 60 -25.18 59.62 5.90
N LYS A 61 -25.94 60.11 6.90
CA LYS A 61 -25.62 59.85 8.32
C LYS A 61 -25.68 58.35 8.64
N GLN A 62 -26.73 57.65 8.22
CA GLN A 62 -26.83 56.19 8.42
C GLN A 62 -25.68 55.42 7.75
N GLN A 63 -25.35 55.74 6.49
CA GLN A 63 -24.23 55.10 5.78
C GLN A 63 -22.87 55.39 6.43
N ALA A 64 -22.66 56.60 6.96
CA ALA A 64 -21.44 56.94 7.69
C ALA A 64 -21.31 56.17 9.01
N GLU A 65 -22.42 55.98 9.74
CA GLU A 65 -22.43 55.26 11.01
C GLU A 65 -22.26 53.74 10.82
N GLN A 66 -22.90 53.14 9.82
CA GLN A 66 -22.63 51.76 9.41
C GLN A 66 -21.16 51.56 9.03
N LEU A 67 -20.58 52.49 8.27
CA LEU A 67 -19.17 52.38 7.85
C LEU A 67 -18.20 52.49 9.04
N LYS A 68 -18.48 53.35 10.03
CA LYS A 68 -17.71 53.38 11.30
C LYS A 68 -17.78 52.03 12.01
N GLN A 69 -18.98 51.45 12.13
CA GLN A 69 -19.18 50.17 12.82
C GLN A 69 -18.38 49.05 12.15
N THR A 70 -18.47 48.91 10.82
CA THR A 70 -17.67 47.93 10.06
C THR A 70 -16.17 48.13 10.25
N ILE A 71 -15.67 49.38 10.30
CA ILE A 71 -14.26 49.68 10.55
C ILE A 71 -13.85 49.31 11.99
N ALA A 72 -14.71 49.57 12.97
CA ALA A 72 -14.46 49.21 14.37
C ALA A 72 -14.41 47.69 14.56
N ASP A 73 -15.32 46.94 13.94
CA ASP A 73 -15.35 45.47 14.06
C ASP A 73 -14.23 44.79 13.26
N MET A 74 -13.82 45.33 12.11
CA MET A 74 -12.59 44.93 11.43
C MET A 74 -11.34 45.21 12.29
N SER A 75 -11.31 46.32 13.02
CA SER A 75 -10.21 46.64 13.94
C SER A 75 -10.16 45.68 15.13
N LYS A 76 -11.31 45.25 15.66
CA LYS A 76 -11.39 44.23 16.72
C LYS A 76 -10.89 42.87 16.24
N ALA A 77 -11.26 42.44 15.01
CA ALA A 77 -10.78 41.18 14.45
C ALA A 77 -9.24 41.15 14.34
N VAL A 78 -8.64 42.22 13.79
CA VAL A 78 -7.17 42.35 13.69
C VAL A 78 -6.51 42.43 15.07
N ALA A 79 -7.17 43.05 16.06
CA ALA A 79 -6.68 43.08 17.44
C ALA A 79 -6.74 41.71 18.12
N MET A 80 -7.76 40.88 17.83
CA MET A 80 -7.83 39.50 18.33
C MET A 80 -6.74 38.61 17.71
N ASP A 81 -6.52 38.68 16.39
CA ASP A 81 -5.43 37.95 15.72
C ASP A 81 -4.06 38.34 16.32
N ALA A 82 -3.84 39.64 16.56
CA ALA A 82 -2.63 40.15 17.21
C ALA A 82 -2.49 39.69 18.66
N TRP A 83 -3.58 39.62 19.43
CA TRP A 83 -3.58 39.19 20.83
C TRP A 83 -3.29 37.69 20.97
N PHE A 84 -3.95 36.84 20.17
CA PHE A 84 -3.63 35.40 20.09
C PHE A 84 -2.18 35.16 19.67
N GLY A 85 -1.66 35.95 18.73
CA GLY A 85 -0.25 35.90 18.33
C GLY A 85 0.75 36.37 19.40
N THR A 86 0.31 37.12 20.41
CA THR A 86 1.18 37.71 21.45
C THR A 86 1.21 36.88 22.73
N VAL A 87 0.06 36.34 23.18
CA VAL A 87 -0.03 35.62 24.47
C VAL A 87 0.67 34.25 24.45
N MET A 88 0.84 33.63 23.28
CA MET A 88 1.51 32.32 23.10
C MET A 88 2.98 32.44 22.64
N GLY A 89 3.58 33.62 22.71
CA GLY A 89 4.77 33.99 21.92
C GLY A 89 6.12 34.12 22.65
N SER A 90 6.49 33.25 23.60
CA SER A 90 7.78 33.39 24.32
C SER A 90 8.49 32.10 24.78
N ALA A 91 8.47 31.02 23.99
CA ALA A 91 9.40 29.88 24.21
C ALA A 91 9.76 29.11 22.92
N SER A 92 11.06 29.13 22.56
CA SER A 92 11.72 28.33 21.50
C SER A 92 11.26 28.53 20.04
N GLU A 93 12.11 28.12 19.10
CA GLU A 93 11.96 28.37 17.65
C GLU A 93 10.93 27.44 17.00
N ASN A 94 9.65 27.82 17.05
CA ASN A 94 8.58 27.02 16.46
C ASN A 94 8.58 27.13 14.91
N ARG A 95 9.44 26.33 14.28
CA ARG A 95 9.52 26.09 12.84
C ARG A 95 8.13 25.68 12.32
N GLN A 96 7.43 26.63 11.70
CA GLN A 96 6.03 26.51 11.27
C GLN A 96 5.78 25.17 10.57
N ARG A 97 5.19 24.19 11.30
CA ARG A 97 4.96 22.84 10.78
C ARG A 97 4.07 22.95 9.55
N LYS A 98 4.62 22.61 8.38
CA LYS A 98 3.81 22.30 7.20
C LYS A 98 2.80 21.23 7.58
N ASP A 99 1.63 21.23 6.95
CA ASP A 99 0.68 20.16 7.20
C ASP A 99 1.30 18.82 6.81
N VAL A 100 1.48 17.96 7.82
CA VAL A 100 2.49 16.89 7.79
C VAL A 100 2.06 15.77 6.85
N ARG A 101 0.74 15.67 6.61
CA ARG A 101 0.11 14.71 5.70
C ARG A 101 -0.62 15.44 4.57
N TRP A 102 -0.02 16.51 4.04
CA TRP A 102 -0.50 17.31 2.90
C TRP A 102 -1.04 16.50 1.71
N TRP A 103 -0.53 15.28 1.51
CA TRP A 103 -0.96 14.37 0.45
C TRP A 103 -2.37 13.78 0.65
N LYS A 104 -3.00 13.98 1.82
CA LYS A 104 -4.41 13.64 2.08
C LYS A 104 -5.40 14.66 1.52
N ASP A 105 -4.99 15.92 1.33
CA ASP A 105 -5.83 16.94 0.71
C ASP A 105 -6.22 16.52 -0.72
N ASP A 106 -7.51 16.62 -1.07
CA ASP A 106 -8.01 16.18 -2.40
C ASP A 106 -7.32 16.89 -3.57
N ASP A 107 -6.92 18.17 -3.43
CA ASP A 107 -6.18 18.90 -4.47
C ASP A 107 -4.69 18.52 -4.56
N LYS A 108 -4.19 17.69 -3.64
CA LYS A 108 -2.80 17.19 -3.59
C LYS A 108 -2.68 15.71 -3.91
N GLN A 109 -3.74 14.93 -3.67
CA GLN A 109 -3.79 13.50 -3.96
C GLN A 109 -3.28 13.12 -5.37
N PRO A 110 -3.54 13.87 -6.46
CA PRO A 110 -2.96 13.56 -7.78
C PRO A 110 -1.43 13.71 -7.83
N VAL A 111 -0.88 14.75 -7.19
CA VAL A 111 0.58 14.98 -7.08
C VAL A 111 1.22 13.86 -6.26
N TRP A 112 0.56 13.44 -5.19
CA TRP A 112 0.99 12.30 -4.37
C TRP A 112 1.02 10.99 -5.15
N ALA A 113 -0.07 10.70 -5.88
CA ALA A 113 -0.18 9.51 -6.72
C ALA A 113 0.94 9.45 -7.76
N THR A 114 1.23 10.55 -8.45
CA THR A 114 2.35 10.67 -9.39
C THR A 114 3.71 10.45 -8.71
N ARG A 115 3.94 10.99 -7.51
CA ARG A 115 5.19 10.83 -6.75
C ARG A 115 5.45 9.36 -6.37
N VAL A 116 4.43 8.69 -5.82
CA VAL A 116 4.51 7.27 -5.45
C VAL A 116 4.72 6.38 -6.68
N ALA A 117 4.04 6.68 -7.79
CA ALA A 117 4.21 5.97 -9.06
C ALA A 117 5.62 6.16 -9.65
N GLN A 118 6.16 7.39 -9.66
CA GLN A 118 7.53 7.67 -10.11
C GLN A 118 8.56 6.90 -9.27
N THR A 119 8.51 7.00 -7.93
CA THR A 119 9.43 6.27 -7.04
C THR A 119 9.38 4.76 -7.27
N ALA A 120 8.20 4.20 -7.50
CA ALA A 120 8.01 2.78 -7.78
C ALA A 120 8.58 2.35 -9.14
N LEU A 121 8.35 3.15 -10.18
CA LEU A 121 8.81 2.86 -11.54
C LEU A 121 10.32 3.08 -11.69
N ASP A 122 10.90 4.07 -11.02
CA ASP A 122 12.35 4.27 -10.93
C ASP A 122 13.03 3.13 -10.17
N ALA A 123 12.40 2.60 -9.11
CA ALA A 123 12.87 1.42 -8.41
C ALA A 123 12.89 0.20 -9.32
N TYR A 124 11.82 -0.04 -10.09
CA TYR A 124 11.79 -1.10 -11.09
C TYR A 124 12.81 -0.90 -12.21
N ALA A 125 13.02 0.34 -12.68
CA ALA A 125 14.01 0.66 -13.70
C ALA A 125 15.42 0.28 -13.25
N ARG A 126 15.82 0.66 -12.03
CA ARG A 126 17.14 0.36 -11.44
C ARG A 126 17.44 -1.13 -11.22
N LEU A 127 16.45 -2.01 -11.15
CA LEU A 127 16.69 -3.45 -10.97
C LEU A 127 17.35 -4.07 -12.22
N PRO A 128 18.20 -5.11 -12.06
CA PRO A 128 18.78 -5.83 -13.20
C PRO A 128 17.73 -6.43 -14.14
N ASN A 129 18.13 -6.70 -15.38
CA ASN A 129 17.25 -7.30 -16.40
C ASN A 129 16.94 -8.79 -16.15
N THR A 130 17.69 -9.44 -15.25
CA THR A 130 17.45 -10.84 -14.85
C THR A 130 16.07 -10.98 -14.21
N GLY A 131 15.18 -11.75 -14.85
CA GLY A 131 13.80 -11.94 -14.38
C GLY A 131 12.82 -10.83 -14.76
N LYS A 132 13.27 -9.74 -15.42
CA LYS A 132 12.36 -8.84 -16.15
C LYS A 132 11.82 -9.56 -17.41
N PRO A 133 10.64 -9.18 -17.93
CA PRO A 133 10.05 -9.83 -19.10
C PRO A 133 10.92 -9.68 -20.36
N GLN A 134 10.95 -10.72 -21.21
CA GLN A 134 11.79 -10.75 -22.42
C GLN A 134 10.97 -10.63 -23.72
N GLY A 135 11.50 -9.89 -24.70
CA GLY A 135 10.89 -9.74 -26.02
C GLY A 135 9.50 -9.10 -25.98
N LYS A 136 8.45 -9.88 -26.27
CA LYS A 136 7.04 -9.45 -26.23
C LYS A 136 6.31 -9.83 -24.93
N GLU A 137 7.05 -10.20 -23.88
CA GLU A 137 6.47 -10.51 -22.58
C GLU A 137 6.13 -9.24 -21.77
N ARG A 138 5.09 -9.34 -20.93
CA ARG A 138 4.76 -8.32 -19.93
C ARG A 138 4.52 -8.91 -18.54
N THR A 139 4.61 -8.09 -17.50
CA THR A 139 4.33 -8.47 -16.10
C THR A 139 3.62 -7.36 -15.32
N ALA A 140 2.87 -7.69 -14.28
CA ALA A 140 2.41 -6.69 -13.32
C ALA A 140 3.57 -6.28 -12.39
N LEU A 141 3.54 -5.05 -11.89
CA LEU A 141 4.50 -4.50 -10.93
C LEU A 141 3.75 -4.01 -9.68
N ALA A 142 4.32 -4.27 -8.50
CA ALA A 142 3.87 -3.70 -7.23
C ALA A 142 5.08 -3.27 -6.40
N VAL A 143 4.99 -2.12 -5.74
CA VAL A 143 6.07 -1.56 -4.92
C VAL A 143 5.51 -0.95 -3.64
N PHE A 144 5.99 -1.41 -2.49
CA PHE A 144 5.80 -0.73 -1.22
C PHE A 144 6.81 0.41 -1.11
N VAL A 145 6.35 1.59 -0.72
CA VAL A 145 7.08 2.85 -0.67
C VAL A 145 6.88 3.46 0.71
N ALA A 146 7.96 3.82 1.39
CA ALA A 146 7.90 4.60 2.63
C ALA A 146 7.95 6.09 2.30
N HIS A 147 7.32 6.89 3.16
CA HIS A 147 7.42 8.34 3.17
C HIS A 147 7.82 8.80 4.56
N ASP A 148 8.85 9.63 4.65
CA ASP A 148 9.31 10.22 5.89
C ASP A 148 8.79 11.66 6.00
N GLU A 149 7.84 11.87 6.90
CA GLU A 149 7.20 13.16 7.18
C GLU A 149 8.18 14.24 7.69
N ASN A 150 9.39 13.85 8.15
CA ASN A 150 10.36 14.79 8.72
C ASN A 150 11.16 15.55 7.65
N ASP A 151 11.45 14.91 6.51
CA ASP A 151 12.20 15.48 5.38
C ASP A 151 11.43 15.44 4.05
N ASP A 152 10.19 14.91 4.05
CA ASP A 152 9.33 14.69 2.87
C ASP A 152 9.96 13.71 1.84
N THR A 153 10.93 12.88 2.24
CA THR A 153 11.52 11.86 1.34
C THR A 153 10.57 10.68 1.10
N VAL A 154 10.67 10.08 -0.09
CA VAL A 154 9.79 8.98 -0.54
C VAL A 154 10.66 7.90 -1.15
N THR A 155 10.79 6.75 -0.48
CA THR A 155 11.79 5.71 -0.79
C THR A 155 11.17 4.33 -1.02
N PRO A 156 11.65 3.55 -2.00
CA PRO A 156 11.09 2.22 -2.28
C PRO A 156 11.58 1.20 -1.25
N VAL A 157 10.65 0.53 -0.57
CA VAL A 157 10.95 -0.43 0.51
C VAL A 157 11.01 -1.86 -0.01
N ALA A 158 10.05 -2.27 -0.85
CA ALA A 158 9.97 -3.62 -1.39
C ALA A 158 9.29 -3.67 -2.76
N VAL A 159 9.89 -4.35 -3.73
CA VAL A 159 9.42 -4.49 -5.11
C VAL A 159 9.03 -5.95 -5.37
N GLY A 160 7.95 -6.16 -6.12
CA GLY A 160 7.57 -7.47 -6.64
C GLY A 160 6.99 -7.38 -8.05
N THR A 161 7.24 -8.41 -8.87
CA THR A 161 6.53 -8.60 -10.15
C THR A 161 5.97 -10.01 -10.26
N GLY A 162 5.01 -10.19 -11.17
CA GLY A 162 4.47 -11.50 -11.53
C GLY A 162 2.96 -11.50 -11.71
N THR A 163 2.43 -12.53 -12.37
CA THR A 163 1.02 -12.65 -12.79
C THR A 163 0.48 -14.08 -12.66
N LYS A 164 1.09 -14.89 -11.78
CA LYS A 164 0.88 -16.35 -11.77
C LYS A 164 0.59 -16.88 -10.37
N CYS A 165 -0.10 -18.00 -10.30
CA CYS A 165 -0.34 -18.78 -9.09
C CYS A 165 -0.13 -20.27 -9.39
N MET A 166 0.30 -20.98 -8.36
CA MET A 166 0.41 -22.43 -8.32
C MET A 166 -0.99 -23.08 -8.32
N GLY A 167 -1.18 -24.19 -9.04
CA GLY A 167 -2.44 -24.94 -8.98
C GLY A 167 -2.68 -25.54 -7.58
N SER A 168 -3.93 -25.82 -7.21
CA SER A 168 -4.21 -26.44 -5.89
C SER A 168 -3.52 -27.79 -5.70
N LEU A 169 -3.43 -28.58 -6.77
CA LEU A 169 -2.74 -29.88 -6.77
C LEU A 169 -1.24 -29.74 -6.57
N ASP A 170 -0.60 -28.77 -7.24
CA ASP A 170 0.83 -28.47 -7.14
C ASP A 170 1.25 -27.97 -5.74
N GLU A 171 0.33 -27.40 -4.96
CA GLU A 171 0.59 -26.91 -3.60
C GLU A 171 0.58 -28.05 -2.56
N ARG A 172 -0.03 -29.20 -2.84
CA ARG A 172 -0.09 -30.34 -1.92
C ARG A 172 1.31 -30.91 -1.68
N GLY A 173 1.59 -31.32 -0.44
CA GLY A 173 2.87 -31.93 -0.04
C GLY A 173 4.08 -30.99 0.06
N CYS A 174 3.93 -29.70 -0.28
CA CYS A 174 5.04 -28.74 -0.40
C CYS A 174 5.60 -28.19 0.92
N ALA A 175 5.10 -28.58 2.10
CA ALA A 175 5.69 -28.28 3.43
C ALA A 175 6.23 -26.83 3.63
N GLY A 176 5.58 -25.83 3.03
CA GLY A 176 6.01 -24.43 3.07
C GLY A 176 7.23 -24.04 2.21
N ASP A 177 7.82 -24.94 1.41
CA ASP A 177 9.06 -24.72 0.65
C ASP A 177 8.92 -23.88 -0.64
N ARG A 178 7.68 -23.69 -1.11
CA ARG A 178 7.34 -22.92 -2.32
C ARG A 178 6.48 -21.68 -2.05
N VAL A 179 6.54 -20.72 -2.96
CA VAL A 179 5.64 -19.56 -3.04
C VAL A 179 4.43 -19.87 -3.93
N ALA A 180 3.25 -20.08 -3.34
CA ALA A 180 2.04 -20.50 -4.08
C ALA A 180 1.32 -19.37 -4.83
N ASP A 181 1.57 -18.10 -4.48
CA ASP A 181 0.99 -16.91 -5.12
C ASP A 181 2.11 -15.97 -5.54
N ALA A 182 2.30 -15.84 -6.85
CA ALA A 182 3.35 -15.08 -7.49
C ALA A 182 2.77 -13.93 -8.34
N HIS A 183 1.70 -13.31 -7.84
CA HIS A 183 1.31 -11.97 -8.26
C HIS A 183 2.26 -10.91 -7.66
N ALA A 184 2.53 -9.87 -8.43
CA ALA A 184 3.37 -8.74 -8.05
C ALA A 184 3.04 -8.21 -6.64
N GLU A 185 1.76 -7.96 -6.38
CA GLU A 185 1.15 -7.52 -5.12
C GLU A 185 1.62 -8.36 -3.92
N ILE A 186 1.67 -9.67 -4.10
CA ILE A 186 1.89 -10.65 -3.04
C ILE A 186 3.38 -10.93 -2.87
N ILE A 187 4.14 -10.90 -3.97
CA ILE A 187 5.60 -10.96 -3.96
C ILE A 187 6.18 -9.72 -3.26
N ALA A 188 5.71 -8.52 -3.61
CA ALA A 188 6.12 -7.26 -2.96
C ALA A 188 5.80 -7.27 -1.47
N ARG A 189 4.59 -7.73 -1.08
CA ARG A 189 4.21 -7.88 0.34
C ARG A 189 5.12 -8.87 1.07
N ARG A 190 5.46 -10.01 0.46
CA ARG A 190 6.33 -11.00 1.10
C ARG A 190 7.77 -10.47 1.23
N ALA A 191 8.26 -9.70 0.25
CA ALA A 191 9.53 -8.99 0.35
C ALA A 191 9.52 -7.92 1.46
N LEU A 192 8.42 -7.15 1.63
CA LEU A 192 8.26 -6.21 2.75
C LEU A 192 8.33 -6.92 4.11
N VAL A 193 7.58 -8.00 4.29
CA VAL A 193 7.61 -8.78 5.54
C VAL A 193 8.99 -9.42 5.75
N ARG A 194 9.70 -9.78 4.68
CA ARG A 194 11.08 -10.29 4.78
C ARG A 194 12.04 -9.20 5.23
N SER A 195 11.95 -7.97 4.69
CA SER A 195 12.73 -6.84 5.18
C SER A 195 12.41 -6.52 6.65
N ILE A 196 11.15 -6.49 7.07
CA ILE A 196 10.77 -6.27 8.48
C ILE A 196 11.48 -7.24 9.44
N LEU A 197 11.61 -8.52 9.06
CA LEU A 197 12.36 -9.51 9.84
C LEU A 197 13.88 -9.28 9.75
N ASP A 198 14.42 -9.09 8.54
CA ASP A 198 15.85 -8.84 8.31
C ASP A 198 16.31 -7.51 8.99
N ASP A 199 15.45 -6.51 9.12
CA ASP A 199 15.66 -5.22 9.81
C ASP A 199 15.61 -5.41 11.34
N ALA A 200 14.56 -6.04 11.85
CA ALA A 200 14.41 -6.30 13.28
C ALA A 200 15.56 -7.16 13.83
N ARG A 201 16.14 -8.06 13.01
CA ARG A 201 17.37 -8.79 13.34
C ARG A 201 18.53 -7.85 13.67
N ARG A 202 18.76 -6.79 12.89
CA ARG A 202 19.82 -5.81 13.16
C ARG A 202 19.49 -5.03 14.44
N ILE A 203 18.35 -4.35 14.42
CA ILE A 203 17.86 -3.46 15.49
C ILE A 203 17.76 -4.14 16.88
N LEU A 204 17.66 -5.47 16.96
CA LEU A 204 17.55 -6.24 18.22
C LEU A 204 18.81 -7.03 18.61
N HIS A 205 19.89 -6.99 17.81
CA HIS A 205 21.13 -7.73 18.07
C HIS A 205 22.44 -6.99 17.72
N ASP A 206 22.39 -5.81 17.08
CA ASP A 206 23.57 -4.96 16.78
C ASP A 206 24.32 -4.48 18.06
N ASP A 207 23.71 -4.59 19.24
CA ASP A 207 24.32 -4.20 20.52
C ASP A 207 25.51 -5.11 20.95
N ASN A 208 25.72 -6.27 20.32
CA ASN A 208 26.62 -7.32 20.82
C ASN A 208 28.10 -7.13 20.44
N ASP A 209 28.45 -6.19 19.56
CA ASP A 209 29.84 -5.98 19.10
C ASP A 209 30.61 -4.86 19.85
N ASP A 210 29.91 -4.06 20.69
CA ASP A 210 30.45 -2.80 21.26
C ASP A 210 30.82 -2.91 22.76
N ASP A 211 31.36 -4.06 23.18
CA ASP A 211 31.84 -4.33 24.55
C ASP A 211 33.22 -3.68 24.83
N ASN A 212 33.45 -2.47 24.32
CA ASN A 212 34.71 -1.74 24.53
C ASN A 212 34.62 -0.20 24.37
N ASN A 213 34.29 0.47 25.48
CA ASN A 213 34.79 1.81 25.85
C ASN A 213 34.78 2.93 24.77
N ASN A 214 33.60 3.39 24.35
CA ASN A 214 33.44 4.82 24.01
C ASN A 214 32.00 5.33 24.15
N SER A 215 31.71 6.09 25.21
CA SER A 215 30.41 6.75 25.40
C SER A 215 30.09 7.80 24.33
N ASP A 216 31.12 8.45 23.79
CA ASP A 216 31.01 9.75 23.13
C ASP A 216 30.71 9.66 21.62
N ARG A 217 30.51 8.44 21.11
CA ARG A 217 30.15 8.20 19.69
C ARG A 217 28.66 7.98 19.43
N ARG A 218 27.83 7.82 20.46
CA ARG A 218 26.42 7.39 20.32
C ARG A 218 25.52 8.36 19.56
N GLU A 219 25.88 9.64 19.47
CA GLU A 219 25.07 10.65 18.77
C GLU A 219 25.51 10.89 17.30
N THR A 220 26.74 10.52 16.92
CA THR A 220 27.33 10.91 15.62
C THR A 220 27.12 9.91 14.47
N GLN A 221 26.53 8.73 14.71
CA GLN A 221 26.13 7.79 13.64
C GLN A 221 24.60 7.60 13.48
N ALA A 222 23.78 8.15 14.39
CA ALA A 222 22.33 8.23 14.22
C ALA A 222 21.91 9.27 13.15
N SER A 223 22.84 10.09 12.67
CA SER A 223 22.58 11.16 11.71
C SER A 223 22.40 10.66 10.28
N SER A 224 21.15 10.71 9.81
CA SER A 224 20.72 10.64 8.41
C SER A 224 20.91 9.30 7.67
N SER A 225 20.03 8.34 7.95
CA SER A 225 19.70 7.26 7.00
C SER A 225 18.20 7.26 6.66
N SER A 226 17.83 7.84 5.51
CA SER A 226 16.48 7.80 4.88
C SER A 226 16.03 6.36 4.46
N LEU A 227 16.73 5.34 4.97
CA LEU A 227 16.48 3.92 4.78
C LEU A 227 15.87 3.26 6.03
N THR A 228 15.88 3.93 7.19
CA THR A 228 15.43 3.33 8.46
C THR A 228 13.92 3.39 8.61
N LEU A 229 13.24 2.25 8.39
CA LEU A 229 11.78 2.08 8.50
C LEU A 229 11.33 1.80 9.94
N LEU A 230 12.11 0.99 10.66
CA LEU A 230 11.80 0.50 12.00
C LEU A 230 12.79 1.08 13.01
N VAL A 231 12.35 1.20 14.25
CA VAL A 231 13.21 1.51 15.41
C VAL A 231 12.92 0.49 16.52
N ARG A 232 13.84 0.33 17.48
CA ARG A 232 13.57 -0.44 18.69
C ARG A 232 12.44 0.24 19.48
N ASP A 233 11.51 -0.54 20.00
CA ASP A 233 10.47 -0.04 20.89
C ASP A 233 11.03 0.08 22.32
N GLY A 234 11.04 1.30 22.87
CA GLY A 234 11.53 1.54 24.23
C GLY A 234 10.55 1.11 25.34
N THR A 235 9.32 0.74 24.98
CA THR A 235 8.28 0.27 25.92
C THR A 235 8.03 -1.23 25.82
N ALA A 236 8.23 -1.82 24.63
CA ALA A 236 8.05 -3.25 24.38
C ALA A 236 9.41 -3.96 24.23
N ASN A 237 9.86 -4.62 25.31
CA ASN A 237 11.14 -5.31 25.35
C ASN A 237 11.31 -6.32 24.18
N ARG A 238 12.51 -6.31 23.58
CA ARG A 238 12.90 -7.07 22.37
C ARG A 238 11.97 -6.91 21.16
N LYS A 239 11.26 -5.78 21.02
CA LYS A 239 10.44 -5.48 19.84
C LYS A 239 10.86 -4.22 19.10
N CYS A 240 10.39 -4.12 17.87
CA CYS A 240 10.51 -2.96 16.99
C CYS A 240 9.13 -2.34 16.74
N THR A 241 9.12 -1.06 16.41
CA THR A 241 7.94 -0.34 15.93
C THR A 241 8.28 0.41 14.63
N LEU A 242 7.25 0.85 13.89
CA LEU A 242 7.42 1.75 12.75
C LEU A 242 7.95 3.10 13.26
N ARG A 243 8.99 3.65 12.62
CA ARG A 243 9.58 4.92 13.05
C ARG A 243 8.54 6.05 13.00
N ALA A 244 8.51 6.88 14.04
CA ALA A 244 7.63 8.05 14.10
C ALA A 244 7.85 8.97 12.88
N GLY A 245 6.74 9.42 12.28
CA GLY A 245 6.75 10.17 11.03
C GLY A 245 6.90 9.33 9.76
N VAL A 246 7.03 8.00 9.83
CA VAL A 246 7.04 7.17 8.62
C VAL A 246 5.63 6.68 8.28
N THR A 247 5.22 6.91 7.04
CA THR A 247 3.96 6.43 6.44
C THR A 247 4.24 5.42 5.35
N LEU A 248 3.36 4.43 5.17
CA LEU A 248 3.58 3.31 4.25
C LEU A 248 2.55 3.29 3.13
N HIS A 249 3.05 3.32 1.90
CA HIS A 249 2.27 3.45 0.68
C HIS A 249 2.54 2.29 -0.26
N LEU A 250 1.63 2.09 -1.20
CA LEU A 250 1.71 1.03 -2.20
C LEU A 250 1.43 1.59 -3.59
N TYR A 251 2.32 1.29 -4.54
CA TYR A 251 2.03 1.36 -5.96
C TYR A 251 1.69 -0.02 -6.53
N VAL A 252 0.72 -0.08 -7.44
CA VAL A 252 0.46 -1.22 -8.32
C VAL A 252 0.24 -0.73 -9.76
N SER A 253 0.83 -1.40 -10.76
CA SER A 253 0.75 -0.96 -12.16
C SER A 253 -0.63 -1.15 -12.82
N CYS A 254 -1.57 -1.75 -12.10
CA CYS A 254 -2.89 -2.12 -12.56
C CYS A 254 -3.83 -2.32 -11.35
N LEU A 255 -5.13 -2.18 -11.56
CA LEU A 255 -6.14 -2.49 -10.54
C LEU A 255 -5.95 -3.91 -9.97
N PRO A 256 -5.92 -4.10 -8.63
CA PRO A 256 -5.77 -5.41 -8.01
C PRO A 256 -6.82 -6.41 -8.50
N CYS A 257 -6.40 -7.61 -8.88
CA CYS A 257 -7.35 -8.64 -9.30
C CYS A 257 -8.34 -8.99 -8.17
N GLY A 258 -9.58 -9.29 -8.55
CA GLY A 258 -10.73 -9.33 -7.64
C GLY A 258 -11.66 -8.13 -7.87
N ASP A 259 -12.38 -7.73 -6.82
CA ASP A 259 -13.44 -6.71 -6.90
C ASP A 259 -12.95 -5.34 -7.41
N ALA A 260 -11.72 -4.93 -7.05
CA ALA A 260 -11.16 -3.65 -7.49
C ALA A 260 -11.00 -3.55 -9.02
N SER A 261 -10.92 -4.69 -9.71
CA SER A 261 -10.86 -4.77 -11.18
C SER A 261 -12.24 -4.83 -11.87
N ILE A 262 -13.33 -4.64 -11.12
CA ILE A 262 -14.72 -4.56 -11.62
C ILE A 262 -15.16 -3.09 -11.63
N LEU A 263 -15.38 -2.56 -12.83
CA LEU A 263 -15.82 -1.18 -13.08
C LEU A 263 -17.29 -1.20 -13.51
N GLU A 264 -18.16 -0.52 -12.76
CA GLU A 264 -19.64 -0.63 -12.88
C GLU A 264 -20.22 -0.12 -14.20
N HIS A 265 -19.44 0.60 -15.01
CA HIS A 265 -19.86 1.16 -16.29
C HIS A 265 -19.03 0.66 -17.49
N ALA A 266 -18.24 -0.40 -17.30
CA ALA A 266 -17.55 -1.09 -18.39
C ALA A 266 -17.89 -2.58 -18.37
N ALA A 267 -17.74 -3.27 -19.52
CA ALA A 267 -17.81 -4.74 -19.59
C ALA A 267 -16.57 -5.43 -18.96
N ALA A 268 -15.99 -4.81 -17.91
CA ALA A 268 -14.76 -5.19 -17.26
C ALA A 268 -14.97 -6.41 -16.35
N THR A 269 -14.82 -7.60 -16.93
CA THR A 269 -14.83 -8.86 -16.19
C THR A 269 -13.49 -9.12 -15.51
N THR A 270 -13.54 -9.81 -14.36
CA THR A 270 -12.34 -10.23 -13.63
C THR A 270 -12.24 -11.76 -13.62
N GLY A 271 -11.10 -12.30 -14.05
CA GLY A 271 -10.79 -13.74 -13.98
C GLY A 271 -10.67 -14.31 -12.56
N ALA A 272 -10.78 -13.46 -11.52
CA ALA A 272 -10.91 -13.88 -10.14
C ALA A 272 -12.39 -14.16 -9.79
N LYS A 273 -12.78 -15.44 -9.78
CA LYS A 273 -14.17 -15.89 -9.65
C LYS A 273 -14.74 -15.66 -8.24
N PRO A 274 -16.02 -15.28 -8.09
CA PRO A 274 -16.65 -15.10 -6.80
C PRO A 274 -16.91 -16.43 -6.09
N LEU A 275 -16.88 -16.37 -4.76
CA LEU A 275 -17.16 -17.47 -3.85
C LEU A 275 -18.48 -17.20 -3.12
N LEU A 276 -19.27 -18.26 -2.96
CA LEU A 276 -20.55 -18.26 -2.26
C LEU A 276 -20.49 -19.23 -1.08
N GLU A 277 -21.32 -18.99 -0.07
CA GLU A 277 -21.56 -19.94 1.01
C GLU A 277 -22.72 -20.87 0.63
N ALA A 278 -22.46 -22.16 0.52
CA ALA A 278 -23.46 -23.20 0.41
C ALA A 278 -23.95 -23.58 1.81
N SER A 279 -25.16 -23.13 2.15
CA SER A 279 -25.82 -23.32 3.46
C SER A 279 -26.21 -24.76 3.81
N SER A 280 -25.80 -25.76 3.02
CA SER A 280 -26.20 -27.17 3.12
C SER A 280 -25.02 -28.17 3.22
N MET A 281 -23.79 -27.69 3.39
CA MET A 281 -22.55 -28.50 3.43
C MET A 281 -21.89 -28.47 4.82
N PRO A 282 -20.83 -29.26 5.09
CA PRO A 282 -20.05 -29.15 6.33
C PRO A 282 -19.02 -28.00 6.31
N PRO A 283 -18.48 -27.57 7.49
CA PRO A 283 -17.57 -26.42 7.66
C PRO A 283 -16.40 -26.28 6.69
N SER A 284 -15.84 -27.39 6.21
CA SER A 284 -14.70 -27.43 5.28
C SER A 284 -15.08 -27.38 3.80
N ALA A 285 -16.39 -27.40 3.48
CA ALA A 285 -16.92 -27.55 2.13
C ALA A 285 -18.01 -26.53 1.72
N HIS A 286 -18.43 -25.61 2.60
CA HIS A 286 -19.41 -24.57 2.26
C HIS A 286 -18.98 -23.63 1.11
N VAL A 287 -17.69 -23.39 0.92
CA VAL A 287 -17.22 -22.33 0.02
C VAL A 287 -17.17 -22.83 -1.43
N VAL A 288 -18.19 -22.47 -2.21
CA VAL A 288 -18.38 -22.91 -3.60
C VAL A 288 -18.05 -21.78 -4.58
N GLU A 289 -17.39 -22.13 -5.68
CA GLU A 289 -17.11 -21.23 -6.80
C GLU A 289 -18.37 -21.04 -7.65
N ALA A 290 -18.91 -19.82 -7.72
CA ALA A 290 -20.08 -19.55 -8.55
C ALA A 290 -19.71 -19.72 -10.04
N ARG A 291 -20.51 -20.51 -10.76
CA ARG A 291 -20.21 -20.86 -12.16
C ARG A 291 -20.65 -19.79 -13.15
N ASP A 292 -21.86 -19.28 -12.96
CA ASP A 292 -22.56 -18.42 -13.93
C ASP A 292 -23.16 -17.14 -13.29
N ALA A 293 -22.63 -16.72 -12.14
CA ALA A 293 -23.06 -15.48 -11.51
C ALA A 293 -22.60 -14.24 -12.32
N PRO A 294 -23.41 -13.16 -12.36
CA PRO A 294 -22.94 -11.85 -12.82
C PRO A 294 -21.79 -11.34 -11.94
N ALA A 295 -21.29 -10.14 -12.21
CA ALA A 295 -20.24 -9.52 -11.41
C ALA A 295 -20.73 -9.19 -9.99
N ALA A 296 -20.74 -10.20 -9.10
CA ALA A 296 -21.10 -10.08 -7.69
C ALA A 296 -20.08 -9.18 -7.00
N ILE A 297 -20.42 -7.90 -6.90
CA ILE A 297 -19.62 -6.88 -6.24
C ILE A 297 -19.61 -7.15 -4.73
N GLY A 298 -18.49 -6.85 -4.09
CA GLY A 298 -18.25 -7.11 -2.67
C GLY A 298 -17.82 -8.55 -2.37
N ALA A 299 -18.31 -9.55 -3.11
CA ALA A 299 -18.04 -10.96 -2.84
C ALA A 299 -16.54 -11.32 -2.78
N ALA A 300 -16.19 -12.22 -1.86
CA ALA A 300 -14.85 -12.80 -1.76
C ALA A 300 -14.49 -13.57 -3.05
N ARG A 301 -13.26 -13.45 -3.56
CA ARG A 301 -12.87 -13.97 -4.88
C ARG A 301 -11.63 -14.85 -4.87
N ARG A 302 -11.65 -15.91 -5.67
CA ARG A 302 -10.56 -16.87 -5.88
C ARG A 302 -9.81 -16.55 -7.18
N LYS A 303 -8.48 -16.56 -7.15
CA LYS A 303 -7.65 -16.38 -8.37
C LYS A 303 -7.75 -17.59 -9.31
N PRO A 304 -7.48 -17.41 -10.61
CA PRO A 304 -7.22 -18.54 -11.51
C PRO A 304 -5.92 -19.26 -11.12
N GLY A 305 -5.88 -20.58 -11.28
CA GLY A 305 -4.68 -21.41 -11.08
C GLY A 305 -4.17 -21.97 -12.41
N ARG A 306 -2.92 -22.45 -12.43
CA ARG A 306 -2.44 -23.26 -13.57
C ARG A 306 -3.08 -24.65 -13.50
N GLY A 307 -3.92 -24.99 -14.47
CA GLY A 307 -4.68 -26.24 -14.46
C GLY A 307 -5.75 -26.22 -13.36
N PHE A 308 -5.50 -26.89 -12.25
CA PHE A 308 -6.43 -26.90 -11.12
C PHE A 308 -6.46 -25.52 -10.42
N ALA A 309 -7.66 -25.00 -10.16
CA ALA A 309 -7.85 -23.67 -9.59
C ALA A 309 -7.12 -23.50 -8.24
N THR A 310 -6.36 -22.41 -8.08
CA THR A 310 -5.50 -22.19 -6.92
C THR A 310 -6.32 -21.89 -5.66
N HIS A 311 -5.84 -22.24 -4.45
CA HIS A 311 -6.48 -21.82 -3.19
C HIS A 311 -6.14 -20.37 -2.79
N CYS A 312 -5.60 -19.57 -3.71
CA CYS A 312 -5.21 -18.19 -3.46
C CYS A 312 -6.37 -17.22 -3.69
N MET A 313 -6.81 -16.54 -2.63
CA MET A 313 -7.76 -15.40 -2.71
C MET A 313 -7.22 -14.27 -3.60
N SER A 314 -8.10 -13.41 -4.08
CA SER A 314 -7.78 -12.27 -4.94
C SER A 314 -6.91 -11.24 -4.22
N CYS A 315 -6.37 -10.26 -4.95
CA CYS A 315 -5.53 -9.23 -4.36
C CYS A 315 -6.36 -8.16 -3.65
N SER A 316 -7.52 -7.76 -4.18
CA SER A 316 -8.42 -6.83 -3.48
C SER A 316 -8.86 -7.34 -2.11
N ASP A 317 -9.17 -8.64 -1.99
CA ASP A 317 -9.61 -9.23 -0.71
C ASP A 317 -8.47 -9.26 0.31
N LYS A 318 -7.24 -9.50 -0.16
CA LYS A 318 -6.03 -9.40 0.66
C LYS A 318 -5.73 -7.98 1.10
N TYR A 319 -5.99 -6.96 0.26
CA TYR A 319 -5.87 -5.56 0.67
C TYR A 319 -6.94 -5.17 1.71
N ALA A 320 -8.19 -5.57 1.52
CA ALA A 320 -9.25 -5.35 2.51
C ALA A 320 -8.92 -6.01 3.86
N LYS A 321 -8.36 -7.23 3.85
CA LYS A 321 -7.84 -7.87 5.08
C LYS A 321 -6.68 -7.08 5.74
N MET A 322 -5.76 -6.52 4.96
CA MET A 322 -4.63 -5.76 5.50
C MET A 322 -5.02 -4.37 6.02
N THR A 323 -6.14 -3.82 5.54
CA THR A 323 -6.79 -2.60 6.08
C THR A 323 -7.31 -2.80 7.51
N LEU A 324 -7.54 -4.06 7.94
CA LEU A 324 -8.01 -4.43 9.27
C LEU A 324 -6.88 -4.95 10.19
N LEU A 325 -6.02 -5.84 9.67
CA LEU A 325 -5.03 -6.56 10.49
C LEU A 325 -3.56 -6.19 10.19
N GLY A 326 -3.34 -5.19 9.34
CA GLY A 326 -2.03 -4.73 8.91
C GLY A 326 -1.35 -5.60 7.85
N VAL A 327 -0.38 -5.02 7.15
CA VAL A 327 0.38 -5.64 6.05
C VAL A 327 1.36 -6.70 6.52
N GLN A 328 1.83 -6.63 7.78
CA GLN A 328 2.85 -7.52 8.34
C GLN A 328 2.35 -8.98 8.41
N GLY A 329 1.12 -9.19 8.88
CA GLY A 329 0.59 -10.53 9.19
C GLY A 329 1.23 -11.14 10.44
N SER A 330 0.65 -12.23 10.97
CA SER A 330 0.97 -12.74 12.31
C SER A 330 2.46 -12.97 12.59
N LEU A 331 3.21 -13.58 11.64
CA LEU A 331 4.59 -14.00 11.89
C LEU A 331 5.51 -12.84 12.29
N ALA A 332 5.33 -11.65 11.70
CA ALA A 332 6.13 -10.48 12.02
C ALA A 332 5.72 -9.80 13.35
N LEU A 333 4.54 -10.11 13.91
CA LEU A 333 4.15 -9.62 15.24
C LEU A 333 4.93 -10.26 16.39
N ALA A 334 5.73 -11.31 16.12
CA ALA A 334 6.73 -11.81 17.05
C ALA A 334 7.81 -10.75 17.37
N VAL A 335 8.19 -9.93 16.37
CA VAL A 335 9.20 -8.86 16.51
C VAL A 335 8.62 -7.45 16.51
N LEU A 336 7.36 -7.25 16.08
CA LEU A 336 6.69 -5.95 16.09
C LEU A 336 5.82 -5.76 17.34
N SER A 337 5.79 -4.54 17.90
CA SER A 337 4.88 -4.12 18.97
C SER A 337 3.51 -3.67 18.46
N ALA A 338 3.45 -3.08 17.25
CA ALA A 338 2.22 -2.62 16.61
C ALA A 338 2.01 -3.24 15.21
N PRO A 339 0.76 -3.37 14.73
CA PRO A 339 0.49 -3.67 13.33
C PRO A 339 0.91 -2.50 12.42
N ILE A 340 1.33 -2.79 11.19
CA ILE A 340 1.72 -1.78 10.20
C ILE A 340 0.65 -1.73 9.10
N TYR A 341 0.14 -0.56 8.79
CA TYR A 341 -0.97 -0.37 7.86
C TYR A 341 -0.55 0.22 6.51
N LEU A 342 -1.51 0.53 5.63
CA LEU A 342 -1.30 1.30 4.41
C LEU A 342 -1.99 2.65 4.53
N ASP A 343 -1.23 3.71 4.26
CA ASP A 343 -1.66 5.10 4.23
C ASP A 343 -2.29 5.49 2.89
N SER A 344 -1.75 4.98 1.77
CA SER A 344 -2.38 5.10 0.46
C SER A 344 -2.09 3.91 -0.46
N ILE A 345 -3.03 3.60 -1.34
CA ILE A 345 -2.89 2.62 -2.42
C ILE A 345 -3.08 3.33 -3.75
N VAL A 346 -2.02 3.37 -4.57
CA VAL A 346 -1.97 4.01 -5.87
C VAL A 346 -1.99 2.93 -6.94
N SER A 347 -3.04 2.89 -7.76
CA SER A 347 -3.05 2.06 -8.98
C SER A 347 -2.74 2.93 -10.20
N HIS A 348 -2.15 2.35 -11.25
CA HIS A 348 -2.18 2.98 -12.57
C HIS A 348 -3.40 2.47 -13.36
N ALA A 349 -4.16 3.42 -13.92
CA ALA A 349 -5.25 3.19 -14.86
C ALA A 349 -5.34 4.38 -15.83
N ALA A 350 -5.88 4.17 -17.02
CA ALA A 350 -6.02 5.21 -18.03
C ALA A 350 -6.95 6.35 -17.57
N THR A 351 -6.63 7.60 -17.94
CA THR A 351 -7.30 8.82 -17.45
C THR A 351 -8.81 8.79 -17.63
N CYS A 352 -9.32 8.22 -18.73
CA CYS A 352 -10.75 8.09 -19.03
C CYS A 352 -11.53 7.15 -18.09
N PHE A 353 -10.86 6.42 -17.20
CA PHE A 353 -11.49 5.60 -16.15
C PHE A 353 -10.97 5.93 -14.74
N ALA A 354 -10.21 7.02 -14.56
CA ALA A 354 -9.54 7.31 -13.30
C ALA A 354 -10.52 7.36 -12.11
N ASP A 355 -11.68 8.00 -12.28
CA ASP A 355 -12.69 8.11 -11.23
C ASP A 355 -13.37 6.76 -10.92
N ALA A 356 -13.72 5.99 -11.97
CA ALA A 356 -14.32 4.66 -11.83
C ALA A 356 -13.34 3.65 -11.18
N ALA A 357 -12.05 3.76 -11.50
CA ALA A 357 -10.97 2.96 -10.92
C ALA A 357 -10.66 3.38 -9.47
N ALA A 358 -10.73 4.66 -9.13
CA ALA A 358 -10.62 5.14 -7.75
C ALA A 358 -11.81 4.68 -6.90
N ALA A 359 -13.03 4.73 -7.45
CA ALA A 359 -14.23 4.22 -6.82
C ALA A 359 -14.17 2.70 -6.59
N SER A 360 -13.80 1.91 -7.61
CA SER A 360 -13.69 0.45 -7.46
C SER A 360 -12.60 0.04 -6.45
N LEU A 361 -11.49 0.78 -6.35
CA LEU A 361 -10.49 0.59 -5.30
C LEU A 361 -11.05 0.89 -3.91
N ARG A 362 -11.73 2.02 -3.73
CA ARG A 362 -12.30 2.45 -2.44
C ARG A 362 -13.33 1.44 -1.94
N ARG A 363 -14.27 1.05 -2.82
CA ARG A 363 -15.28 0.00 -2.61
C ARG A 363 -14.65 -1.34 -2.22
N ALA A 364 -13.74 -1.85 -3.05
CA ALA A 364 -13.17 -3.18 -2.91
C ALA A 364 -12.23 -3.35 -1.70
N ILE A 365 -11.65 -2.26 -1.19
CA ILE A 365 -10.58 -2.30 -0.18
C ILE A 365 -11.00 -1.62 1.13
N ALA A 366 -11.43 -0.36 1.08
CA ALA A 366 -11.71 0.44 2.27
C ALA A 366 -13.13 0.20 2.78
N GLU A 367 -14.15 0.52 1.98
CA GLU A 367 -15.57 0.41 2.36
C GLU A 367 -15.93 -1.02 2.77
N ARG A 368 -15.52 -2.00 1.96
CA ARG A 368 -15.72 -3.42 2.26
C ARG A 368 -14.98 -3.92 3.51
N ALA A 369 -13.89 -3.28 3.90
CA ALA A 369 -13.24 -3.56 5.19
C ALA A 369 -13.95 -2.87 6.35
N ALA A 370 -14.48 -1.66 6.16
CA ALA A 370 -15.22 -0.90 7.18
C ALA A 370 -16.40 -1.70 7.77
N LEU A 371 -17.08 -2.51 6.93
CA LEU A 371 -18.16 -3.42 7.35
C LEU A 371 -17.77 -4.40 8.47
N ARG A 372 -16.48 -4.71 8.65
CA ARG A 372 -15.96 -5.59 9.72
C ARG A 372 -15.07 -4.85 10.73
N SER A 373 -15.16 -3.53 10.79
CA SER A 373 -14.35 -2.71 11.71
C SER A 373 -14.73 -2.87 13.19
N HIS A 374 -16.01 -3.13 13.48
CA HIS A 374 -16.55 -3.24 14.85
C HIS A 374 -16.17 -4.54 15.56
N VAL A 375 -15.81 -5.62 14.84
CA VAL A 375 -15.32 -6.89 15.44
C VAL A 375 -13.81 -6.92 15.69
N LEU A 376 -13.10 -5.81 15.52
CA LEU A 376 -11.67 -5.73 15.81
C LEU A 376 -11.39 -5.65 17.30
N SER A 377 -10.25 -6.19 17.74
CA SER A 377 -9.74 -6.04 19.09
C SER A 377 -8.41 -5.29 19.06
N PRO A 378 -8.18 -4.28 19.93
CA PRO A 378 -6.91 -3.55 19.99
C PRO A 378 -5.70 -4.49 20.13
N PRO A 379 -4.54 -4.20 19.51
CA PRO A 379 -4.20 -2.97 18.78
C PRO A 379 -4.60 -3.01 17.29
N PHE A 380 -5.44 -3.95 16.85
CA PHE A 380 -5.95 -3.94 15.47
C PHE A 380 -7.05 -2.89 15.32
N VAL A 381 -6.92 -2.07 14.28
CA VAL A 381 -7.83 -0.97 13.92
C VAL A 381 -8.16 -1.01 12.44
N TYR A 382 -9.31 -0.44 12.06
CA TYR A 382 -9.63 -0.17 10.67
C TYR A 382 -8.87 1.07 10.19
N HIS A 383 -7.85 0.88 9.35
CA HIS A 383 -7.01 1.96 8.85
C HIS A 383 -7.26 2.19 7.36
N ALA A 384 -8.30 2.98 7.04
CA ALA A 384 -8.69 3.31 5.68
C ALA A 384 -7.51 3.89 4.86
N PRO A 385 -7.03 3.21 3.81
CA PRO A 385 -6.01 3.76 2.91
C PRO A 385 -6.65 4.76 1.95
N VAL A 386 -5.94 5.84 1.60
CA VAL A 386 -6.36 6.72 0.50
C VAL A 386 -6.19 5.96 -0.82
N CYS A 387 -7.30 5.61 -1.47
CA CYS A 387 -7.31 4.88 -2.74
C CYS A 387 -7.24 5.84 -3.93
N LEU A 388 -6.16 5.75 -4.71
CA LEU A 388 -5.76 6.72 -5.73
C LEU A 388 -5.46 6.08 -7.08
N VAL A 389 -5.56 6.88 -8.14
CA VAL A 389 -5.11 6.53 -9.49
C VAL A 389 -4.01 7.50 -9.94
N ALA A 390 -2.90 6.94 -10.43
CA ALA A 390 -1.80 7.69 -11.06
C ALA A 390 -1.76 7.39 -12.56
N PRO A 391 -2.32 8.25 -13.44
CA PRO A 391 -2.19 8.10 -14.89
C PRO A 391 -0.78 8.45 -15.39
N THR A 392 0.07 9.07 -14.56
CA THR A 392 1.45 9.44 -14.87
C THR A 392 2.40 9.18 -13.69
N PRO A 393 3.69 8.90 -13.94
CA PRO A 393 4.27 8.58 -15.25
C PRO A 393 3.73 7.24 -15.80
N GLU A 394 3.79 7.06 -17.12
CA GLU A 394 3.41 5.79 -17.74
C GLU A 394 4.42 4.68 -17.43
N PRO A 395 3.98 3.47 -17.06
CA PRO A 395 4.87 2.31 -16.90
C PRO A 395 5.58 1.93 -18.21
N PRO A 396 6.81 1.39 -18.14
CA PRO A 396 7.52 0.91 -19.32
C PRO A 396 6.73 -0.22 -20.00
N SER A 397 6.90 -0.38 -21.32
CA SER A 397 6.06 -1.27 -22.14
C SER A 397 6.08 -2.76 -21.73
N ASN A 398 7.07 -3.22 -20.97
CA ASN A 398 7.12 -4.57 -20.40
C ASN A 398 6.34 -4.72 -19.07
N VAL A 399 5.78 -3.64 -18.53
CA VAL A 399 4.83 -3.64 -17.42
C VAL A 399 3.40 -3.61 -17.97
N ILE A 400 2.47 -4.25 -17.26
CA ILE A 400 1.04 -4.28 -17.59
C ILE A 400 0.36 -3.10 -16.92
N VAL A 401 -0.31 -2.29 -17.74
CA VAL A 401 -1.22 -1.20 -17.36
C VAL A 401 -2.65 -1.73 -17.33
N GLY A 402 -3.46 -1.27 -16.37
CA GLY A 402 -4.90 -1.49 -16.38
C GLY A 402 -5.63 -0.46 -17.25
N ASP A 403 -5.78 -0.73 -18.55
CA ASP A 403 -6.68 0.03 -19.43
C ASP A 403 -7.95 -0.79 -19.74
N ALA A 404 -9.07 -0.10 -19.91
CA ALA A 404 -10.36 -0.65 -20.29
C ALA A 404 -10.88 -0.11 -21.66
N ALA A 405 -10.25 0.91 -22.25
CA ALA A 405 -10.69 1.49 -23.52
C ALA A 405 -10.14 0.75 -24.75
N SER A 406 -8.87 0.32 -24.71
CA SER A 406 -8.19 -0.24 -25.88
C SER A 406 -8.55 -1.69 -26.22
N GLY A 407 -9.46 -2.34 -25.49
CA GLY A 407 -9.68 -3.79 -25.56
C GLY A 407 -8.51 -4.64 -25.01
N VAL A 408 -7.36 -4.02 -24.71
CA VAL A 408 -6.14 -4.68 -24.19
C VAL A 408 -6.28 -4.98 -22.69
N SER A 409 -7.26 -5.81 -22.38
CA SER A 409 -7.22 -6.83 -21.33
C SER A 409 -6.56 -6.40 -20.01
N SER A 410 -7.40 -5.96 -19.06
CA SER A 410 -7.12 -6.02 -17.62
C SER A 410 -6.31 -7.29 -17.28
N PRO A 411 -5.35 -7.25 -16.32
CA PRO A 411 -4.55 -8.42 -15.95
C PRO A 411 -5.40 -9.67 -15.66
N ALA A 412 -6.63 -9.46 -15.19
CA ALA A 412 -7.60 -10.50 -14.90
C ALA A 412 -8.10 -11.26 -16.16
N LEU A 413 -8.19 -10.60 -17.32
CA LEU A 413 -8.45 -11.21 -18.63
C LEU A 413 -7.22 -11.95 -19.17
N VAL A 414 -6.01 -11.38 -19.01
CA VAL A 414 -4.77 -12.04 -19.47
C VAL A 414 -4.44 -13.29 -18.64
N THR A 415 -4.97 -13.40 -17.42
CA THR A 415 -4.82 -14.63 -16.60
C THR A 415 -5.79 -15.76 -16.95
N SER A 416 -6.88 -15.50 -17.69
CA SER A 416 -7.83 -16.52 -18.16
C SER A 416 -7.64 -16.91 -19.62
N ALA A 417 -7.16 -16.00 -20.48
CA ALA A 417 -6.95 -16.26 -21.90
C ALA A 417 -5.93 -17.39 -22.17
N ALA A 418 -6.30 -18.33 -23.04
CA ALA A 418 -5.39 -19.39 -23.47
C ALA A 418 -4.25 -18.82 -24.35
N PRO A 419 -3.01 -19.35 -24.26
CA PRO A 419 -1.86 -18.78 -24.95
C PRO A 419 -2.05 -18.63 -26.47
N GLY A 420 -2.31 -17.41 -26.91
CA GLY A 420 -2.37 -17.03 -28.32
C GLY A 420 -3.75 -16.86 -28.93
N GLN A 421 -4.84 -16.89 -28.14
CA GLN A 421 -6.12 -16.31 -28.59
C GLN A 421 -5.93 -14.85 -29.02
N ARG A 422 -6.68 -14.45 -30.06
CA ARG A 422 -6.86 -13.05 -30.43
C ARG A 422 -8.05 -12.48 -29.66
N ASP A 423 -7.95 -11.23 -29.26
CA ASP A 423 -9.14 -10.44 -28.94
C ASP A 423 -10.00 -10.34 -30.21
N GLN A 424 -11.30 -10.64 -30.07
CA GLN A 424 -12.26 -10.63 -31.17
C GLN A 424 -12.65 -9.21 -31.60
N THR A 425 -12.43 -8.20 -30.75
CA THR A 425 -12.79 -6.80 -31.01
C THR A 425 -11.65 -6.02 -31.69
N THR A 426 -10.40 -6.16 -31.24
CA THR A 426 -9.24 -5.48 -31.85
C THR A 426 -8.45 -6.33 -32.83
N GLY A 427 -8.70 -7.65 -32.89
CA GLY A 427 -7.90 -8.61 -33.67
C GLY A 427 -6.46 -8.82 -33.14
N GLN A 428 -6.05 -8.11 -32.09
CA GLN A 428 -4.71 -8.21 -31.53
C GLN A 428 -4.53 -9.50 -30.70
N ARG A 429 -3.30 -9.99 -30.62
CA ARG A 429 -2.96 -11.19 -29.84
C ARG A 429 -2.63 -10.77 -28.41
N ALA A 430 -3.28 -11.38 -27.42
CA ALA A 430 -3.10 -11.03 -26.01
C ALA A 430 -1.61 -11.04 -25.59
N PRO A 431 -1.15 -10.11 -24.73
CA PRO A 431 0.26 -9.98 -24.38
C PRO A 431 0.77 -11.24 -23.67
N LYS A 432 1.94 -11.74 -24.07
CA LYS A 432 2.54 -12.92 -23.44
C LYS A 432 2.88 -12.58 -21.99
N LEU A 433 2.28 -13.29 -21.03
CA LEU A 433 2.62 -13.07 -19.62
C LEU A 433 3.96 -13.71 -19.27
N CYS A 434 4.81 -12.95 -18.59
CA CYS A 434 6.06 -13.45 -18.02
C CYS A 434 5.78 -14.65 -17.08
N GLY A 435 6.55 -15.72 -17.23
CA GLY A 435 6.49 -16.90 -16.36
C GLY A 435 7.30 -16.76 -15.05
N LEU A 436 8.04 -15.66 -14.92
CA LEU A 436 8.90 -15.35 -13.78
C LEU A 436 8.27 -14.26 -12.89
N SER A 437 8.70 -14.26 -11.64
CA SER A 437 8.34 -13.29 -10.61
C SER A 437 9.62 -12.87 -9.88
N LEU A 438 9.98 -11.58 -9.97
CA LEU A 438 11.17 -11.04 -9.31
C LEU A 438 10.78 -10.32 -8.01
N ASN A 439 11.68 -10.31 -7.03
CA ASN A 439 11.52 -9.57 -5.78
C ASN A 439 12.81 -8.88 -5.34
N TRP A 440 12.67 -7.78 -4.61
CA TRP A 440 13.76 -7.01 -4.00
C TRP A 440 13.23 -6.24 -2.78
N SER A 441 14.09 -5.90 -1.82
CA SER A 441 13.78 -4.93 -0.76
C SER A 441 14.99 -4.05 -0.46
N ARG A 442 14.76 -2.91 0.21
CA ARG A 442 15.80 -1.89 0.52
C ARG A 442 16.91 -2.33 1.46
N VAL A 443 16.90 -3.60 1.91
CA VAL A 443 17.87 -4.15 2.86
C VAL A 443 19.17 -4.43 2.09
N PRO A 444 20.32 -3.80 2.42
CA PRO A 444 21.50 -3.73 1.53
C PRO A 444 22.03 -5.08 1.03
N GLU A 445 21.97 -6.11 1.86
CA GLU A 445 22.46 -7.45 1.61
C GLU A 445 21.50 -8.25 0.70
N THR A 446 20.28 -7.76 0.49
CA THR A 446 19.24 -8.45 -0.29
C THR A 446 19.34 -8.16 -1.78
N ARG A 447 20.18 -8.96 -2.45
CA ARG A 447 20.13 -9.05 -3.92
C ARG A 447 18.73 -9.46 -4.37
N HIS A 448 18.28 -8.89 -5.49
CA HIS A 448 17.02 -9.28 -6.12
C HIS A 448 16.97 -10.79 -6.39
N GLU A 449 15.84 -11.43 -6.09
CA GLU A 449 15.66 -12.88 -6.29
C GLU A 449 14.55 -13.11 -7.34
N VAL A 450 14.85 -13.99 -8.30
CA VAL A 450 13.91 -14.38 -9.37
C VAL A 450 13.37 -15.78 -9.07
N THR A 451 12.06 -15.94 -9.18
CA THR A 451 11.32 -17.18 -8.95
C THR A 451 10.48 -17.55 -10.19
N THR A 452 10.17 -18.83 -10.39
CA THR A 452 9.23 -19.25 -11.44
C THR A 452 7.82 -19.26 -10.88
N GLY A 453 6.96 -18.33 -11.30
CA GLY A 453 5.68 -18.01 -10.63
C GLY A 453 4.62 -19.12 -10.65
N VAL A 454 4.82 -20.16 -11.48
CA VAL A 454 3.96 -21.36 -11.53
C VAL A 454 4.48 -22.54 -10.68
N ARG A 455 5.68 -22.44 -10.10
CA ARG A 455 6.27 -23.47 -9.21
C ARG A 455 6.74 -22.94 -7.85
N GLY A 456 6.82 -21.63 -7.66
CA GLY A 456 7.17 -21.03 -6.37
C GLY A 456 8.62 -21.23 -5.88
N VAL A 457 9.51 -21.75 -6.75
CA VAL A 457 10.95 -21.95 -6.51
C VAL A 457 11.79 -20.91 -7.25
N ARG A 458 13.08 -20.78 -6.89
CA ARG A 458 14.05 -19.94 -7.61
C ARG A 458 14.13 -20.28 -9.11
N ALA A 459 14.45 -19.29 -9.93
CA ALA A 459 14.69 -19.48 -11.36
C ALA A 459 15.91 -20.40 -11.61
N GLY A 460 15.97 -21.05 -12.77
CA GLY A 460 16.99 -22.05 -13.10
C GLY A 460 16.80 -23.42 -12.42
N ALA A 461 15.99 -23.52 -11.36
CA ALA A 461 15.70 -24.78 -10.69
C ALA A 461 15.05 -25.82 -11.64
N GLY A 462 15.51 -27.08 -11.60
CA GLY A 462 14.95 -28.20 -12.37
C GLY A 462 13.53 -28.62 -11.95
N LYS A 463 13.01 -29.70 -12.51
CA LYS A 463 11.84 -30.41 -11.95
C LYS A 463 12.32 -31.28 -10.78
N PHE A 464 11.53 -31.35 -9.71
CA PHE A 464 11.79 -32.22 -8.56
C PHE A 464 10.45 -32.72 -8.01
N ASP A 465 10.37 -34.02 -7.79
CA ASP A 465 9.24 -34.67 -7.14
C ASP A 465 9.58 -34.83 -5.66
N GLY A 466 8.80 -34.15 -4.79
CA GLY A 466 9.09 -34.05 -3.36
C GLY A 466 9.62 -32.67 -2.92
N PRO A 467 10.30 -32.60 -1.75
CA PRO A 467 10.75 -31.35 -1.14
C PRO A 467 11.77 -30.58 -1.99
N VAL A 468 11.68 -29.26 -1.99
CA VAL A 468 12.61 -28.38 -2.70
C VAL A 468 13.92 -28.25 -1.91
N PRO A 469 15.10 -28.54 -2.49
CA PRO A 469 16.38 -28.35 -1.82
C PRO A 469 16.57 -26.90 -1.36
N ALA A 470 17.10 -26.68 -0.15
CA ALA A 470 17.18 -25.35 0.49
C ALA A 470 17.73 -24.24 -0.43
N LYS A 471 18.82 -24.51 -1.16
CA LYS A 471 19.43 -23.57 -2.13
C LYS A 471 18.51 -23.11 -3.27
N LEU A 472 17.43 -23.84 -3.56
CA LEU A 472 16.42 -23.54 -4.59
C LEU A 472 15.09 -23.01 -4.01
N GLN A 473 14.92 -23.06 -2.68
CA GLN A 473 13.81 -22.41 -1.98
C GLN A 473 13.94 -20.89 -2.15
N SER A 474 12.81 -20.20 -2.32
CA SER A 474 12.79 -18.74 -2.33
C SER A 474 13.03 -18.21 -0.90
N ARG A 475 13.73 -17.07 -0.75
CA ARG A 475 13.79 -16.34 0.55
C ARG A 475 12.40 -15.95 1.05
N LEU A 476 11.40 -15.93 0.15
CA LEU A 476 10.00 -15.61 0.43
C LEU A 476 9.09 -16.83 0.65
N CYS A 477 9.53 -18.09 0.57
CA CYS A 477 8.65 -19.24 0.89
C CYS A 477 8.37 -19.34 2.40
N LYS A 478 7.37 -20.12 2.84
CA LYS A 478 6.95 -20.12 4.26
C LYS A 478 8.09 -20.55 5.20
N ILE A 479 8.84 -21.59 4.84
CA ILE A 479 9.95 -22.09 5.68
C ILE A 479 11.10 -21.07 5.77
N SER A 480 11.47 -20.39 4.67
CA SER A 480 12.46 -19.31 4.70
C SER A 480 12.03 -18.09 5.52
N MET A 481 10.72 -17.78 5.51
CA MET A 481 10.15 -16.72 6.38
C MET A 481 10.14 -17.15 7.86
N ALA A 482 9.92 -18.43 8.14
CA ALA A 482 9.97 -18.99 9.49
C ALA A 482 11.39 -18.88 10.08
N ARG A 483 12.41 -19.33 9.33
CA ARG A 483 13.84 -19.19 9.70
C ARG A 483 14.23 -17.73 9.96
N ALA A 484 13.78 -16.81 9.10
CA ALA A 484 14.00 -15.39 9.31
C ALA A 484 13.40 -14.91 10.64
N CYS A 485 12.16 -15.30 10.97
CA CYS A 485 11.53 -14.98 12.25
C CYS A 485 12.32 -15.53 13.45
N VAL A 486 12.77 -16.78 13.39
CA VAL A 486 13.61 -17.41 14.44
C VAL A 486 14.90 -16.62 14.62
N GLY A 487 15.64 -16.36 13.53
CA GLY A 487 16.88 -15.59 13.56
C GLY A 487 16.72 -14.12 13.97
N SER A 488 15.54 -13.51 13.82
CA SER A 488 15.26 -12.16 14.33
C SER A 488 15.00 -12.15 15.84
N VAL A 489 14.30 -13.14 16.40
CA VAL A 489 13.99 -13.20 17.84
C VAL A 489 15.16 -13.76 18.66
N LEU A 490 15.78 -14.85 18.19
CA LEU A 490 16.82 -15.56 18.93
C LEU A 490 18.20 -14.92 18.77
N GLY A 491 18.58 -14.55 17.53
CA GLY A 491 19.97 -14.35 17.12
C GLY A 491 20.48 -15.56 16.31
N GLY A 492 21.64 -15.47 15.66
CA GLY A 492 22.22 -16.56 14.84
C GLY A 492 21.59 -16.72 13.43
N ASP A 493 22.31 -17.28 12.47
CA ASP A 493 22.01 -17.09 11.04
C ASP A 493 20.78 -17.80 10.47
N ALA A 494 19.92 -17.01 9.83
CA ALA A 494 18.63 -17.41 9.27
C ALA A 494 18.69 -18.33 8.03
N GLU A 495 19.88 -18.73 7.58
CA GLU A 495 20.06 -19.72 6.49
C GLU A 495 20.37 -21.14 7.04
N VAL A 496 20.75 -21.30 8.33
CA VAL A 496 21.32 -22.54 8.88
C VAL A 496 20.37 -23.28 9.84
N LEU A 497 19.13 -23.55 9.39
CA LEU A 497 18.16 -24.38 10.14
C LEU A 497 17.46 -25.39 9.20
N PRO A 498 17.83 -26.69 9.22
CA PRO A 498 17.40 -27.68 8.22
C PRO A 498 16.02 -28.31 8.52
N GLY A 499 14.98 -27.49 8.59
CA GLY A 499 13.61 -27.90 8.91
C GLY A 499 13.16 -29.19 8.21
N LYS A 500 12.97 -30.24 9.02
CA LYS A 500 12.67 -31.60 8.57
C LYS A 500 11.17 -31.78 8.32
N LYS A 501 10.80 -32.67 7.39
CA LYS A 501 9.44 -33.23 7.39
C LYS A 501 9.29 -34.12 8.62
N ARG A 502 8.14 -34.01 9.30
CA ARG A 502 7.79 -34.80 10.46
C ARG A 502 7.67 -36.29 10.07
N THR A 503 8.54 -37.14 10.63
CA THR A 503 8.30 -38.59 10.69
C THR A 503 7.26 -38.86 11.79
N ALA A 504 6.59 -40.02 11.77
CA ALA A 504 5.56 -40.35 12.76
C ALA A 504 6.06 -40.29 14.21
N ASP A 505 7.35 -40.52 14.40
CA ASP A 505 8.05 -40.61 15.68
C ASP A 505 8.57 -39.25 16.18
N ALA A 506 8.65 -38.25 15.30
CA ALA A 506 9.01 -36.87 15.64
C ALA A 506 7.81 -36.17 16.30
N ARG A 507 7.61 -36.44 17.59
CA ARG A 507 6.51 -35.87 18.38
C ARG A 507 6.78 -34.43 18.81
N ASP A 508 8.05 -34.09 19.06
CA ASP A 508 8.47 -32.81 19.63
C ASP A 508 8.86 -31.77 18.57
N GLY A 509 8.47 -30.51 18.80
CA GLY A 509 8.85 -29.35 17.98
C GLY A 509 7.67 -28.52 17.46
N VAL A 510 7.77 -27.20 17.59
CA VAL A 510 6.78 -26.23 17.13
C VAL A 510 6.63 -26.25 15.60
N THR A 511 5.38 -26.37 15.14
CA THR A 511 5.04 -26.26 13.72
C THR A 511 4.93 -24.80 13.29
N TYR A 512 5.11 -24.51 11.99
CA TYR A 512 4.91 -23.16 11.44
C TYR A 512 3.49 -22.62 11.71
N GLY A 513 2.48 -23.50 11.66
CA GLY A 513 1.10 -23.16 12.03
C GLY A 513 0.96 -22.77 13.51
N THR A 514 1.65 -23.47 14.42
CA THR A 514 1.69 -23.14 15.84
C THR A 514 2.46 -21.85 16.08
N LEU A 515 3.69 -21.71 15.59
CA LEU A 515 4.52 -20.49 15.69
C LEU A 515 3.73 -19.24 15.27
N LYS A 516 3.04 -19.30 14.13
CA LYS A 516 2.17 -18.23 13.64
C LYS A 516 1.09 -17.78 14.62
N ARG A 517 0.56 -18.70 15.44
CA ARG A 517 -0.54 -18.46 16.39
C ARG A 517 -0.05 -18.13 17.80
N THR A 518 1.06 -18.70 18.24
CA THR A 518 1.46 -18.70 19.66
C THR A 518 2.82 -18.07 19.95
N ALA A 519 3.55 -17.55 18.94
CA ALA A 519 4.84 -16.89 19.17
C ALA A 519 4.75 -15.72 20.17
N CYS A 520 3.67 -14.92 20.15
CA CYS A 520 3.37 -13.97 21.22
C CYS A 520 1.85 -13.66 21.23
N GLU A 521 1.39 -12.89 22.21
CA GLU A 521 -0.02 -12.54 22.36
C GLU A 521 -0.62 -11.86 21.11
N LEU A 522 0.12 -10.95 20.46
CA LEU A 522 -0.32 -10.30 19.22
C LEU A 522 -0.49 -11.30 18.06
N CYS A 523 0.28 -12.39 18.04
CA CYS A 523 0.14 -13.46 17.05
C CYS A 523 -1.15 -14.26 17.26
N ALA A 524 -1.56 -14.46 18.52
CA ALA A 524 -2.82 -15.11 18.88
C ALA A 524 -4.00 -14.18 18.56
N ARG A 525 -3.93 -12.92 19.02
CA ARG A 525 -4.95 -11.89 18.80
C ARG A 525 -5.20 -11.62 17.30
N TYR A 526 -4.15 -11.62 16.46
CA TYR A 526 -4.27 -11.58 15.00
C TYR A 526 -5.14 -12.71 14.42
N HIS A 527 -5.02 -13.93 14.97
CA HIS A 527 -5.81 -15.07 14.52
C HIS A 527 -7.25 -15.00 15.05
N GLN A 528 -7.46 -14.57 16.29
CA GLN A 528 -8.81 -14.40 16.82
C GLN A 528 -9.59 -13.34 16.05
N CYS A 529 -9.03 -12.14 15.85
CA CYS A 529 -9.68 -11.11 15.03
C CYS A 529 -9.93 -11.60 13.59
N TRP A 530 -9.08 -12.48 13.02
CA TRP A 530 -9.34 -13.07 11.70
C TRP A 530 -10.38 -14.21 11.69
N ILE A 531 -10.69 -14.82 12.83
CA ILE A 531 -11.87 -15.68 12.97
C ILE A 531 -13.09 -14.77 13.01
N ASP A 532 -13.11 -13.84 13.96
CA ASP A 532 -14.20 -12.88 14.22
C ASP A 532 -14.65 -12.10 12.98
N ILE A 533 -13.72 -11.53 12.20
CA ILE A 533 -13.99 -10.84 10.93
C ILE A 533 -14.84 -11.68 9.97
N LYS A 534 -14.66 -13.00 9.95
CA LYS A 534 -15.36 -13.91 9.04
C LYS A 534 -16.62 -14.57 9.64
N THR A 535 -16.67 -14.77 10.96
CA THR A 535 -17.66 -15.70 11.57
C THR A 535 -18.56 -15.10 12.63
N LYS A 536 -18.26 -13.92 13.17
CA LYS A 536 -19.27 -13.18 13.95
C LYS A 536 -20.30 -12.64 12.96
N THR A 537 -21.58 -12.82 13.28
CA THR A 537 -22.66 -12.04 12.69
C THR A 537 -22.53 -10.58 13.12
N ASP A 538 -23.22 -9.70 12.41
CA ASP A 538 -23.61 -8.41 12.97
C ASP A 538 -24.69 -8.67 14.03
N GLY A 539 -24.73 -7.88 15.12
CA GLY A 539 -25.57 -8.19 16.28
C GLY A 539 -27.07 -8.11 15.97
N ASP A 540 -27.86 -8.98 16.61
CA ASP A 540 -29.33 -9.01 16.47
C ASP A 540 -30.06 -7.78 17.09
N ASP A 541 -29.34 -6.70 17.40
CA ASP A 541 -29.85 -5.47 18.01
C ASP A 541 -30.71 -4.64 17.03
N ASP A 542 -30.50 -4.77 15.71
CA ASP A 542 -31.34 -4.16 14.67
C ASP A 542 -32.64 -4.95 14.45
N ALA A 543 -33.49 -5.01 15.48
CA ALA A 543 -34.80 -5.66 15.47
C ALA A 543 -35.86 -4.94 14.59
N ASP A 544 -35.44 -4.04 13.69
CA ASP A 544 -36.28 -3.08 12.96
C ASP A 544 -36.11 -3.18 11.42
N GLY A 545 -36.26 -4.40 10.90
CA GLY A 545 -36.47 -4.66 9.45
C GLY A 545 -35.30 -4.37 8.50
N GLY A 546 -34.11 -4.06 9.03
CA GLY A 546 -32.93 -3.68 8.24
C GLY A 546 -32.45 -4.78 7.27
N CYS A 547 -31.92 -4.36 6.11
CA CYS A 547 -31.27 -5.29 5.18
C CYS A 547 -29.89 -5.68 5.73
N VAL A 548 -29.82 -6.83 6.39
CA VAL A 548 -28.58 -7.41 6.95
C VAL A 548 -27.47 -7.44 5.89
N GLN A 549 -26.42 -6.63 6.08
CA GLN A 549 -25.31 -6.57 5.13
C GLN A 549 -24.50 -7.87 5.16
N SER A 550 -24.50 -8.60 4.05
CA SER A 550 -23.81 -9.89 3.96
C SER A 550 -22.30 -9.75 4.19
N ASN A 551 -21.78 -10.47 5.19
CA ASN A 551 -20.36 -10.40 5.57
C ASN A 551 -19.45 -10.74 4.37
N PRO A 552 -18.68 -9.78 3.83
CA PRO A 552 -17.92 -9.97 2.58
C PRO A 552 -16.70 -10.89 2.74
N PHE A 553 -16.38 -11.34 3.96
CA PHE A 553 -15.26 -12.25 4.25
C PHE A 553 -15.71 -13.65 4.71
N ALA A 554 -17.01 -13.92 4.84
CA ALA A 554 -17.51 -15.21 5.30
C ALA A 554 -17.07 -16.35 4.37
N ALA A 555 -17.37 -16.23 3.07
CA ALA A 555 -16.94 -17.13 1.98
C ALA A 555 -15.42 -17.11 1.66
N TRP A 556 -14.55 -16.70 2.59
CA TRP A 556 -13.10 -16.69 2.36
C TRP A 556 -12.51 -18.10 2.34
N LEU A 557 -11.93 -18.50 1.20
CA LEU A 557 -11.28 -19.79 1.04
C LEU A 557 -10.04 -19.95 1.96
N VAL A 558 -10.20 -20.71 3.04
CA VAL A 558 -9.11 -21.09 3.94
C VAL A 558 -8.34 -22.28 3.35
N LYS A 559 -7.00 -22.25 3.42
CA LYS A 559 -6.15 -23.37 3.00
C LYS A 559 -6.07 -24.42 4.11
N SER A 560 -5.96 -25.70 3.73
CA SER A 560 -5.79 -26.80 4.69
C SER A 560 -4.65 -26.53 5.69
N PRO A 561 -4.87 -26.70 7.02
CA PRO A 561 -3.83 -26.54 8.04
C PRO A 561 -2.57 -27.38 7.80
N ALA A 562 -2.69 -28.53 7.13
CA ALA A 562 -1.55 -29.39 6.76
C ALA A 562 -0.51 -28.69 5.86
N LEU A 563 -0.87 -27.58 5.19
CA LEU A 563 0.08 -26.74 4.45
C LEU A 563 0.91 -25.80 5.37
N GLU A 564 0.75 -25.93 6.69
CA GLU A 564 1.50 -25.25 7.76
C GLU A 564 1.94 -26.22 8.88
N ASP A 565 1.66 -27.52 8.72
CA ASP A 565 2.11 -28.59 9.61
C ASP A 565 3.49 -29.11 9.17
N PHE A 566 4.49 -28.26 9.37
CA PHE A 566 5.90 -28.60 9.25
C PHE A 566 6.66 -27.95 10.40
N VAL A 567 7.64 -28.67 10.95
CA VAL A 567 8.43 -28.22 12.12
C VAL A 567 9.31 -27.04 11.74
N VAL A 568 9.45 -26.09 12.67
CA VAL A 568 10.37 -24.96 12.57
C VAL A 568 11.38 -25.10 13.70
N ASP A 569 12.62 -25.44 13.36
CA ASP A 569 13.74 -25.55 14.29
C ASP A 569 13.88 -24.23 15.09
N GLY A 570 14.08 -24.30 16.41
CA GLY A 570 14.10 -23.13 17.30
C GLY A 570 12.74 -22.46 17.53
N GLY A 571 11.64 -22.97 16.98
CA GLY A 571 10.30 -22.40 17.14
C GLY A 571 9.80 -22.41 18.59
N ASP A 572 10.14 -23.44 19.37
CA ASP A 572 9.87 -23.53 20.81
C ASP A 572 10.59 -22.43 21.60
N ASP A 573 11.84 -22.13 21.24
CA ASP A 573 12.65 -21.12 21.92
C ASP A 573 12.20 -19.71 21.55
N VAL A 574 11.66 -19.50 20.34
CA VAL A 574 10.94 -18.26 19.99
C VAL A 574 9.73 -18.06 20.90
N ILE A 575 8.91 -19.10 21.11
CA ILE A 575 7.76 -19.01 22.03
C ILE A 575 8.25 -18.65 23.43
N LYS A 576 9.19 -19.41 24.01
CA LYS A 576 9.75 -19.15 25.35
C LYS A 576 10.27 -17.72 25.48
N LYS A 577 11.14 -17.27 24.55
CA LYS A 577 11.77 -15.94 24.59
C LYS A 577 10.76 -14.80 24.43
N CYS A 578 9.61 -15.05 23.81
CA CYS A 578 8.53 -14.08 23.68
C CYS A 578 7.45 -14.17 24.79
N THR A 579 7.37 -15.26 25.56
CA THR A 579 6.39 -15.41 26.67
C THR A 579 7.01 -15.13 28.04
N THR A 580 8.25 -15.57 28.30
CA THR A 580 8.95 -15.36 29.59
C THR A 580 9.16 -13.87 29.92
N VAL A 581 9.28 -13.02 28.90
CA VAL A 581 9.41 -11.55 29.07
C VAL A 581 8.11 -10.90 29.58
N GLY A 582 6.99 -11.63 29.61
CA GLY A 582 5.70 -11.15 30.14
C GLY A 582 5.54 -11.24 31.66
N SER A 583 6.53 -11.73 32.43
CA SER A 583 6.45 -11.88 33.89
C SER A 583 7.23 -10.86 34.72
N GLU A 584 8.05 -10.00 34.10
CA GLU A 584 8.82 -8.95 34.81
C GLU A 584 8.05 -7.63 35.00
N VAL A 585 6.79 -7.58 34.55
CA VAL A 585 5.85 -6.49 34.85
C VAL A 585 4.63 -7.10 35.57
N LYS A 586 4.71 -7.15 36.90
CA LYS A 586 3.66 -7.60 37.82
C LYS A 586 3.73 -6.82 39.12
#